data_AF-A0A6Y4B4E3-F1
#
_entry.id   AF-A0A6Y4B4E3-F1
#
_cell.length_a   1.000
_cell.length_b   1.000
_cell.length_c   1.000
_cell.angle_alpha   90.00
_cell.angle_beta   90.00
_cell.angle_gamma   90.00
#
_symmetry.space_group_name_H-M   'P 1'
#
loop_
_entity.id
_entity.type
_entity.pdbx_description
1 polymer ?
#
loop_
_entity_poly.entity_id
_entity_poly.type
_entity_poly.pdbx_seq_one_letter_code
_entity_poly.pdbx_strand_id
1 'polypeptide(L)' 'ADGDSVTIPFSFSGPYSKVKASTKRLMPENLHDNNAVADELITRLKITANAKRNTSGDIVKYMILGASKP' A
#
# COMPACT_ATOMS: atom_id res chain seq x y z
N ALA A 1 -24.43 -2.90 -11.66
CA ALA A 1 -23.80 -1.62 -11.26
C ALA A 1 -22.33 -1.92 -11.11
N ASP A 2 -21.56 -1.53 -12.10
CA ASP A 2 -20.12 -1.71 -12.12
C ASP A 2 -19.54 -1.08 -10.86
N GLY A 3 -18.83 -1.88 -10.09
CA GLY A 3 -18.26 -1.47 -8.82
C GLY A 3 -17.31 -0.32 -9.07
N ASP A 4 -17.71 0.88 -8.67
CA ASP A 4 -16.84 2.04 -8.61
C ASP A 4 -15.55 1.58 -7.96
N SER A 5 -14.46 1.61 -8.73
CA SER A 5 -13.13 1.29 -8.22
C SER A 5 -12.71 2.45 -7.34
N VAL A 6 -13.25 2.46 -6.10
CA VAL A 6 -13.02 3.53 -5.15
C VAL A 6 -11.55 3.51 -4.79
N THR A 7 -10.83 4.53 -5.25
CA THR A 7 -9.45 4.74 -4.85
C THR A 7 -9.45 5.32 -3.43
N ILE A 8 -9.12 4.47 -2.45
CA ILE A 8 -8.97 4.90 -1.06
C ILE A 8 -7.53 5.38 -0.86
N PRO A 9 -7.31 6.62 -0.36
CA PRO A 9 -5.97 7.13 -0.15
C PRO A 9 -5.24 6.35 0.95
N PHE A 10 -3.91 6.35 0.91
CA PHE A 10 -3.07 5.74 1.94
C PHE A 10 -1.95 6.67 2.39
N SER A 11 -1.46 6.47 3.61
CA SER A 11 -0.27 7.14 4.13
C SER A 11 0.43 6.26 5.16
N PHE A 12 1.69 6.53 5.49
CA PHE A 12 2.35 5.87 6.61
C PHE A 12 1.72 6.29 7.94
N SER A 13 1.69 5.37 8.91
CA SER A 13 1.09 5.60 10.25
C SER A 13 1.81 6.63 11.11
N GLY A 14 3.02 7.05 10.73
CA GLY A 14 3.80 8.07 11.42
C GLY A 14 4.58 8.97 10.46
N PRO A 15 5.37 9.91 11.00
CA PRO A 15 6.22 10.78 10.19
C PRO A 15 7.09 9.96 9.25
N TYR A 16 7.19 10.38 7.99
CA TYR A 16 7.97 9.65 7.00
C TYR A 16 9.44 9.48 7.43
N SER A 17 10.00 10.43 8.19
CA SER A 17 11.35 10.33 8.76
C SER A 17 11.54 9.10 9.66
N LYS A 18 10.50 8.63 10.35
CA LYS A 18 10.53 7.47 11.25
C LYS A 18 10.23 6.14 10.56
N VAL A 19 9.83 6.16 9.29
CA VAL A 19 9.61 4.93 8.51
C VAL A 19 10.96 4.28 8.21
N LYS A 20 11.10 2.97 8.47
CA LYS A 20 12.32 2.21 8.21
C LYS A 20 12.73 2.36 6.74
N ALA A 21 14.03 2.58 6.49
CA ALA A 21 14.56 2.75 5.15
C ALA A 21 14.25 1.56 4.23
N SER A 22 14.27 0.33 4.77
CA SER A 22 13.85 -0.87 4.06
C SER A 22 12.41 -0.79 3.55
N THR A 23 11.47 -0.34 4.38
CA THR A 23 10.06 -0.16 3.98
C THR A 23 9.90 0.94 2.93
N LYS A 24 10.70 2.02 3.00
CA LYS A 24 10.70 3.10 2.00
C LYS A 24 11.18 2.63 0.64
N ARG A 25 12.18 1.74 0.61
CA ARG A 25 12.78 1.19 -0.61
C ARG A 25 11.96 0.07 -1.23
N LEU A 26 11.25 -0.70 -0.40
CA LEU A 26 10.51 -1.88 -0.85
C LEU A 26 9.46 -1.57 -1.94
N MET A 27 8.74 -0.46 -1.80
CA MET A 27 7.73 -0.04 -2.79
C MET A 27 8.35 0.35 -4.14
N PRO A 28 9.31 1.29 -4.22
CA PRO A 28 9.94 1.63 -5.50
C PRO A 28 10.75 0.47 -6.10
N GLU A 29 11.42 -0.36 -5.29
CA GLU A 29 12.10 -1.55 -5.77
C GLU A 29 11.11 -2.54 -6.38
N ASN A 30 9.99 -2.82 -5.72
CA ASN A 30 8.97 -3.69 -6.29
C ASN A 30 8.34 -3.13 -7.57
N LEU A 31 8.15 -1.81 -7.65
CA LEU A 31 7.67 -1.16 -8.88
C LEU A 31 8.69 -1.29 -10.02
N HIS A 32 9.98 -1.10 -9.71
CA HIS A 32 11.06 -1.28 -10.67
C HIS A 32 11.16 -2.74 -11.15
N ASP A 33 11.13 -3.69 -10.23
CA ASP A 33 11.19 -5.13 -10.49
C ASP A 33 10.01 -5.61 -11.35
N ASN A 34 8.83 -5.00 -11.21
CA ASN A 34 7.62 -5.34 -11.95
C ASN A 34 7.47 -4.58 -13.29
N ASN A 35 8.43 -3.73 -13.66
CA ASN A 35 8.33 -2.95 -14.89
C ASN A 35 8.54 -3.84 -16.13
N ALA A 36 7.63 -3.76 -17.11
CA ALA A 36 7.62 -4.58 -18.34
C ALA A 36 7.62 -6.11 -18.10
N VAL A 37 7.18 -6.54 -16.93
CA VAL A 37 7.02 -7.96 -16.57
C VAL A 37 5.58 -8.40 -16.90
N ALA A 38 5.42 -9.61 -17.44
CA ALA A 38 4.10 -10.18 -17.70
C ALA A 38 3.31 -10.34 -16.39
N ASP A 39 1.99 -10.15 -16.43
CA ASP A 39 1.12 -10.13 -15.24
C ASP A 39 1.27 -11.35 -14.31
N GLU A 40 1.51 -12.53 -14.89
CA GLU A 40 1.72 -13.79 -14.18
C GLU A 40 3.02 -13.85 -13.37
N LEU A 41 3.97 -12.98 -13.68
CA LEU A 41 5.28 -12.87 -13.03
C LEU A 41 5.36 -11.67 -12.07
N ILE A 42 4.31 -10.84 -11.98
CA ILE A 42 4.25 -9.69 -11.07
C ILE A 42 4.32 -10.18 -9.62
N THR A 43 5.35 -9.73 -8.91
CA THR A 43 5.46 -9.96 -7.47
C THR A 43 4.65 -8.89 -6.73
N ARG A 44 3.60 -9.30 -6.03
CA ARG A 44 2.74 -8.39 -5.23
C ARG A 44 3.26 -8.25 -3.81
N LEU A 45 3.37 -7.02 -3.30
CA LEU A 45 3.69 -6.78 -1.89
C LEU A 45 2.51 -7.07 -0.97
N LYS A 46 2.80 -7.66 0.18
CA LYS A 46 1.85 -7.74 1.30
C LYS A 46 1.98 -6.48 2.14
N ILE A 47 0.92 -5.67 2.16
CA ILE A 47 0.86 -4.43 2.96
C ILE A 47 0.09 -4.69 4.25
N THR A 48 0.69 -4.36 5.39
CA THR A 48 0.00 -4.32 6.68
C THR A 48 -0.44 -2.90 6.96
N ALA A 49 -1.75 -2.67 7.12
CA ALA A 49 -2.31 -1.35 7.32
C ALA A 49 -3.52 -1.36 8.27
N ASN A 50 -3.76 -0.24 8.94
CA ASN A 50 -4.99 0.02 9.69
C ASN A 50 -5.94 0.87 8.85
N ALA A 51 -7.22 0.51 8.82
CA ALA A 51 -8.25 1.33 8.18
C ALA A 51 -8.67 2.47 9.12
N LYS A 52 -8.59 3.72 8.64
CA LYS A 52 -9.22 4.87 9.28
C LYS A 52 -10.64 4.99 8.75
N ARG A 53 -11.62 5.02 9.66
CA ARG A 53 -13.04 5.09 9.34
C ARG A 53 -13.64 6.43 9.75
N ASN A 54 -14.67 6.88 9.02
CA ASN A 54 -15.52 8.01 9.43
C ASN A 54 -16.56 7.56 10.48
N THR A 55 -17.40 8.49 10.94
CA THR A 55 -18.49 8.21 11.90
C THR A 55 -19.55 7.26 11.35
N SER A 56 -19.70 7.17 10.03
CA SER A 56 -20.62 6.25 9.35
C SER A 56 -20.04 4.84 9.19
N GLY A 57 -18.76 4.63 9.52
CA GLY A 57 -18.06 3.35 9.40
C GLY A 57 -17.31 3.15 8.08
N ASP A 58 -17.40 4.08 7.13
CA ASP A 58 -16.74 3.99 5.83
C ASP A 58 -15.24 4.20 5.96
N ILE A 59 -14.46 3.44 5.17
CA ILE A 59 -13.01 3.55 5.14
C ILE A 59 -12.63 4.79 4.32
N VAL A 60 -11.99 5.75 4.98
CA VAL A 60 -11.57 7.01 4.33
C VAL A 60 -10.08 7.04 4.02
N LYS A 61 -9.27 6.18 4.67
CA LYS A 61 -7.81 6.12 4.47
C LYS A 61 -7.22 4.83 5.03
N TYR A 62 -6.19 4.28 4.39
CA TYR A 62 -5.35 3.23 4.98
C TYR A 62 -4.04 3.79 5.54
N MET A 63 -3.74 3.42 6.79
CA MET A 63 -2.51 3.79 7.48
C MET A 63 -1.51 2.63 7.43
N ILE A 64 -0.50 2.74 6.58
CA ILE A 64 0.50 1.69 6.35
C ILE A 64 1.39 1.57 7.59
N LEU A 65 1.47 0.35 8.13
CA LEU A 65 2.32 -0.05 9.24
C LEU A 65 3.61 -0.72 8.75
N GLY A 66 3.52 -1.44 7.63
CA GLY A 66 4.64 -2.17 7.05
C GLY A 66 4.29 -2.79 5.71
N ALA A 67 5.31 -3.27 5.03
CA ALA A 67 5.21 -3.97 3.77
C ALA A 67 6.26 -5.08 3.74
N SER A 68 5.93 -6.23 3.13
CA SER A 68 6.84 -7.34 2.91
C SER A 68 6.64 -7.91 1.50
N LYS A 69 7.71 -8.50 0.93
CA LYS A 69 7.54 -9.47 -0.17
C LYS A 69 6.79 -10.70 0.39
N PRO A 70 6.03 -11.41 -0.46
CA PRO A 70 5.28 -12.59 -0.05
C PRO A 70 6.20 -13.72 0.45
#